data_AF-A0A927JEG5-F1
#
_entry.id   AF-A0A927JEG5-F1
#
_cell.length_a   1.000
_cell.length_b   1.000
_cell.length_c   1.000
_cell.angle_alpha   90.00
_cell.angle_beta   90.00
_cell.angle_gamma   90.00
#
_symmetry.space_group_name_H-M   'P 1'
#
loop_
_entity.id
_entity.type
_entity.pdbx_description
1 polymer ?
#
loop_
_entity_poly.entity_id
_entity_poly.type
_entity_poly.pdbx_seq_one_letter_code
_entity_poly.pdbx_strand_id
1 'polypeptide(L)'
;MMHQAPARRAGLALAGAALVAVAAAQGAAAKPFDTPPSPVLCASGVAVPQTFVQGGANSLPPGSVTYVINEQGGSGAMVAWVNLDSIETGQLRFGTAPLEPTPIGDEATAPIALVETGEGTVLSAMAGVYENAQGETCILLPGFTSDDVPGAPASD
;
A
#
# COMPACT_ATOMS: atom_id res chain seq x y z
N MET A 1 17.93 9.65 54.24
CA MET A 1 16.69 8.85 54.03
C MET A 1 15.88 9.52 52.93
N MET A 2 15.19 8.72 52.10
CA MET A 2 14.38 9.07 50.90
C MET A 2 15.23 9.43 49.67
N HIS A 3 15.59 8.52 48.74
CA HIS A 3 14.79 7.71 47.78
C HIS A 3 13.81 8.54 46.93
N GLN A 4 14.11 8.75 45.64
CA GLN A 4 13.39 8.14 44.51
C GLN A 4 13.99 8.50 43.13
N ALA A 5 13.88 7.54 42.22
CA ALA A 5 14.60 7.34 40.96
C ALA A 5 13.97 8.06 39.75
N PRO A 6 14.67 8.16 38.59
CA PRO A 6 14.14 8.76 37.37
C PRO A 6 12.98 7.94 36.79
N ALA A 7 11.88 8.62 36.45
CA ALA A 7 10.73 8.03 35.79
C ALA A 7 11.13 7.50 34.40
N ARG A 8 11.15 6.17 34.29
CA ARG A 8 11.24 5.41 33.04
C ARG A 8 9.88 5.36 32.35
N ARG A 9 9.94 5.31 31.02
CA ARG A 9 9.01 4.71 30.05
C ARG A 9 7.70 5.44 29.76
N ALA A 10 7.65 5.99 28.56
CA ALA A 10 6.59 5.65 27.62
C ALA A 10 7.24 5.40 26.25
N GLY A 11 7.70 4.18 26.04
CA GLY A 11 7.98 3.70 24.68
C GLY A 11 6.63 3.49 24.02
N LEU A 12 6.29 4.35 23.06
CA LEU A 12 5.12 4.16 22.22
C LEU A 12 5.38 2.94 21.34
N ALA A 13 4.75 1.82 21.67
CA ALA A 13 4.75 0.63 20.83
C ALA A 13 3.86 0.90 19.61
N LEU A 14 4.46 1.41 18.52
CA LEU A 14 3.81 1.65 17.23
C LEU A 14 3.68 0.38 16.35
N ALA A 15 3.95 -0.80 16.89
CA ALA A 15 4.09 -2.03 16.09
C ALA A 15 2.76 -2.76 15.77
N GLY A 16 1.59 -2.20 16.10
CA GLY A 16 0.30 -2.90 15.96
C GLY A 16 -0.70 -2.34 14.93
N ALA A 17 -0.46 -1.14 14.39
CA ALA A 17 -1.48 -0.44 13.60
C ALA A 17 -1.57 -0.90 12.13
N ALA A 18 -0.51 -1.51 11.59
CA ALA A 18 -0.46 -1.87 10.17
C ALA A 18 -1.37 -3.07 9.79
N LEU A 19 -1.58 -4.02 10.70
CA LEU A 19 -2.32 -5.26 10.42
C LEU A 19 -3.84 -5.07 10.37
N VAL A 20 -4.39 -4.04 11.02
CA VAL A 20 -5.84 -3.80 11.08
C VAL A 20 -6.35 -3.03 9.84
N ALA A 21 -5.46 -2.35 9.10
CA ALA A 21 -5.85 -1.50 7.97
C ALA A 21 -6.34 -2.30 6.75
N VAL A 22 -5.85 -3.52 6.54
CA VAL A 22 -6.15 -4.30 5.33
C VAL A 22 -7.49 -5.04 5.42
N ALA A 23 -7.83 -5.60 6.57
CA ALA A 23 -9.16 -6.20 6.77
C ALA A 23 -10.28 -5.13 6.65
N ALA A 24 -9.97 -3.88 7.02
CA ALA A 24 -10.85 -2.71 6.85
C ALA A 24 -10.89 -2.17 5.41
N ALA A 25 -9.95 -2.56 4.52
CA ALA A 25 -9.94 -2.12 3.12
C ALA A 25 -11.11 -2.71 2.31
N GLN A 26 -11.77 -3.75 2.79
CA GLN A 26 -12.96 -4.32 2.13
C GLN A 26 -14.19 -3.38 2.16
N GLY A 27 -14.17 -2.31 2.96
CA GLY A 27 -15.20 -1.25 2.98
C GLY A 27 -14.78 0.05 2.31
N ALA A 28 -13.50 0.22 1.97
CA ALA A 28 -12.99 1.36 1.23
C ALA A 28 -13.43 1.29 -0.25
N ALA A 29 -13.53 2.43 -0.93
CA ALA A 29 -13.67 2.45 -2.38
C ALA A 29 -12.36 1.94 -3.01
N ALA A 30 -12.22 0.62 -3.15
CA ALA A 30 -11.15 0.00 -3.91
C ALA A 30 -11.19 0.54 -5.34
N LYS A 31 -10.08 1.12 -5.80
CA LYS A 31 -9.96 1.55 -7.18
C LYS A 31 -9.07 0.55 -7.93
N PRO A 32 -9.57 -0.15 -8.96
CA PRO A 32 -8.71 -0.93 -9.85
C PRO A 32 -7.68 -0.03 -10.53
N PHE A 33 -6.51 -0.59 -10.85
CA PHE A 33 -5.55 0.13 -11.70
C PHE A 33 -6.20 0.55 -13.02
N ASP A 34 -5.98 1.80 -13.43
CA ASP A 34 -6.54 2.35 -14.69
C ASP A 34 -6.07 1.54 -15.91
N THR A 35 -4.82 1.08 -15.87
CA THR A 35 -4.26 0.10 -16.80
C THR A 35 -3.60 -1.01 -15.98
N PRO A 36 -4.24 -2.17 -15.81
CA PRO A 36 -3.68 -3.26 -15.01
C PRO A 36 -2.34 -3.77 -15.58
N PRO A 37 -1.40 -4.23 -14.73
CA PRO A 37 -0.20 -4.93 -15.19
C PRO A 37 -0.57 -6.16 -16.01
N SER A 38 0.16 -6.40 -17.10
CA SER A 38 -0.07 -7.59 -17.94
C SER A 38 0.86 -8.72 -17.48
N PRO A 39 0.33 -9.82 -16.91
CA PRO A 39 1.15 -10.96 -16.59
C PRO A 39 1.55 -11.70 -17.86
N VAL A 40 2.82 -12.08 -17.95
CA VAL A 40 3.34 -12.98 -18.97
C VAL A 40 4.13 -14.12 -18.33
N LEU A 41 4.29 -15.23 -19.05
CA LEU A 41 5.00 -16.44 -18.61
C LEU A 41 4.33 -17.25 -17.48
N CYS A 42 3.08 -16.97 -17.14
CA CYS A 42 2.25 -17.79 -16.25
C CYS A 42 0.86 -18.01 -16.87
N ALA A 43 0.30 -19.22 -16.73
CA ALA A 43 -0.94 -19.59 -17.40
C ALA A 43 -2.18 -19.12 -16.63
N SER A 44 -2.11 -19.10 -15.30
CA SER A 44 -3.23 -18.74 -14.44
C SER A 44 -3.43 -17.22 -14.32
N GLY A 45 -2.47 -16.43 -14.79
CA GLY A 45 -2.49 -14.97 -14.70
C GLY A 45 -2.29 -14.47 -13.26
N VAL A 46 -2.78 -13.26 -13.01
CA VAL A 46 -2.70 -12.56 -11.72
C VAL A 46 -3.99 -11.76 -11.53
N ALA A 47 -4.49 -11.68 -10.30
CA ALA A 47 -5.65 -10.86 -9.99
C ALA A 47 -5.39 -9.37 -10.31
N VAL A 48 -6.46 -8.64 -10.65
CA VAL A 48 -6.35 -7.21 -10.98
C VAL A 48 -5.88 -6.44 -9.74
N PRO A 49 -4.77 -5.69 -9.81
CA PRO A 49 -4.32 -4.90 -8.69
C PRO A 49 -5.25 -3.71 -8.42
N GLN A 50 -5.31 -3.30 -7.17
CA GLN A 50 -6.17 -2.22 -6.68
C GLN A 50 -5.40 -1.27 -5.79
N THR A 51 -5.87 -0.04 -5.74
CA THR A 51 -5.42 1.00 -4.83
C THR A 51 -6.50 1.36 -3.83
N PHE A 52 -6.05 1.80 -2.66
CA PHE A 52 -6.88 2.36 -1.62
C PHE A 52 -6.24 3.64 -1.11
N VAL A 53 -7.04 4.70 -1.06
CA VAL A 53 -6.70 5.96 -0.40
C VAL A 53 -7.63 6.15 0.80
N GLN A 54 -7.25 7.04 1.72
CA GLN A 54 -8.09 7.36 2.85
C GLN A 54 -9.48 7.81 2.38
N GLY A 55 -10.52 7.32 3.05
CA GLY A 55 -11.91 7.73 2.84
C GLY A 55 -12.75 7.42 4.06
N GLY A 56 -14.01 7.88 4.09
CA GLY A 56 -14.87 7.76 5.27
C GLY A 56 -15.15 6.33 5.76
N ALA A 57 -14.87 5.32 4.94
CA ALA A 57 -15.10 3.91 5.25
C ALA A 57 -13.82 3.12 5.61
N ASN A 58 -12.65 3.77 5.66
CA ASN A 58 -11.38 3.11 6.00
C ASN A 58 -10.52 3.94 6.97
N SER A 59 -9.60 3.26 7.65
CA SER A 59 -8.70 3.84 8.64
C SER A 59 -7.28 4.03 8.10
N LEU A 60 -7.12 4.24 6.79
CA LEU A 60 -5.80 4.49 6.22
C LEU A 60 -5.23 5.82 6.71
N PRO A 61 -3.91 5.90 6.96
CA PRO A 61 -3.26 7.17 7.25
C PRO A 61 -3.51 8.18 6.11
N PRO A 62 -3.77 9.46 6.41
CA PRO A 62 -3.81 10.50 5.39
C PRO A 62 -2.48 10.59 4.63
N GLY A 63 -2.51 11.02 3.36
CA GLY A 63 -1.29 11.14 2.55
C GLY A 63 -0.66 9.79 2.17
N SER A 64 -1.40 8.69 2.25
CA SER A 64 -0.90 7.35 1.94
C SER A 64 -1.76 6.62 0.91
N VAL A 65 -1.12 5.72 0.17
CA VAL A 65 -1.77 4.79 -0.77
C VAL A 65 -1.42 3.36 -0.36
N THR A 66 -2.43 2.49 -0.36
CA THR A 66 -2.23 1.04 -0.26
C THR A 66 -2.41 0.42 -1.64
N TYR A 67 -1.43 -0.34 -2.11
CA TYR A 67 -1.50 -1.17 -3.30
C TYR A 67 -1.70 -2.62 -2.90
N VAL A 68 -2.61 -3.31 -3.57
CA VAL A 68 -2.95 -4.71 -3.28
C VAL A 68 -3.12 -5.47 -4.59
N ILE A 69 -2.61 -6.69 -4.66
CA ILE A 69 -3.06 -7.69 -5.65
C ILE A 69 -4.09 -8.56 -4.93
N ASN A 70 -5.35 -8.53 -5.35
CA ASN A 70 -6.44 -9.16 -4.59
C ASN A 70 -6.52 -10.68 -4.86
N GLU A 71 -5.48 -11.41 -4.45
CA GLU A 71 -5.42 -12.87 -4.47
C GLU A 71 -4.81 -13.42 -3.18
N GLN A 72 -5.10 -14.69 -2.88
CA GLN A 72 -4.59 -15.33 -1.68
C GLN A 72 -3.18 -15.88 -1.94
N GLY A 73 -2.19 -15.29 -1.29
CA GLY A 73 -0.78 -15.57 -1.50
C GLY A 73 -0.14 -14.66 -2.54
N GLY A 74 1.00 -15.09 -3.08
CA GLY A 74 1.79 -14.35 -4.06
C GLY A 74 2.75 -13.32 -3.47
N SER A 75 3.79 -12.98 -4.22
CA SER A 75 4.88 -12.10 -3.76
C SER A 75 5.77 -11.60 -4.89
N GLY A 76 6.52 -10.51 -4.64
CA GLY A 76 7.66 -10.09 -5.48
C GLY A 76 7.39 -8.92 -6.42
N ALA A 77 6.12 -8.56 -6.66
CA ALA A 77 5.78 -7.37 -7.43
C ALA A 77 6.30 -6.11 -6.72
N MET A 78 6.65 -5.09 -7.50
CA MET A 78 7.08 -3.79 -7.01
C MET A 78 6.11 -2.73 -7.51
N VAL A 79 5.88 -1.71 -6.69
CA VAL A 79 5.25 -0.46 -7.11
C VAL A 79 6.28 0.66 -7.11
N ALA A 80 6.28 1.47 -8.16
CA ALA A 80 6.94 2.76 -8.22
C ALA A 80 5.88 3.85 -8.21
N TRP A 81 6.16 4.99 -7.56
CA TRP A 81 5.20 6.07 -7.45
C TRP A 81 5.88 7.44 -7.48
N VAL A 82 5.14 8.45 -7.92
CA VAL A 82 5.51 9.86 -7.88
C VAL A 82 4.29 10.70 -7.53
N ASN A 83 4.45 11.66 -6.62
CA ASN A 83 3.45 12.66 -6.34
C ASN A 83 3.66 13.86 -7.27
N LEU A 84 2.69 14.13 -8.15
CA LEU A 84 2.79 15.15 -9.19
C LEU A 84 2.69 16.56 -8.61
N ASP A 85 1.86 16.77 -7.59
CA ASP A 85 1.69 18.05 -6.90
C ASP A 85 2.97 18.44 -6.12
N SER A 86 3.74 17.44 -5.69
CA SER A 86 5.05 17.64 -5.06
C SER A 86 6.08 18.29 -6.00
N ILE A 87 5.88 18.18 -7.32
CA ILE A 87 6.72 18.83 -8.32
C ILE A 87 6.49 20.35 -8.28
N GLU A 88 5.23 20.78 -8.16
CA GLU A 88 4.86 22.19 -8.14
C GLU A 88 5.37 22.91 -6.88
N THR A 89 5.39 22.20 -5.75
CA THR A 89 5.91 22.73 -4.48
C THR A 89 7.44 22.65 -4.37
N GLY A 90 8.12 22.02 -5.33
CA GLY A 90 9.58 21.84 -5.33
C GLY A 90 10.08 20.81 -4.31
N GLN A 91 9.19 20.07 -3.65
CA GLN A 91 9.52 19.01 -2.70
C GLN A 91 9.23 17.64 -3.31
N LEU A 92 9.99 17.26 -4.34
CA LEU A 92 9.80 16.00 -5.07
C LEU A 92 9.65 14.80 -4.13
N ARG A 93 8.49 14.15 -4.22
CA ARG A 93 8.15 12.91 -3.51
C ARG A 93 7.95 11.80 -4.52
N PHE A 94 8.81 10.80 -4.45
CA PHE A 94 8.76 9.59 -5.27
C PHE A 94 9.41 8.44 -4.51
N GLY A 95 9.12 7.21 -4.93
CA GLY A 95 9.72 6.05 -4.32
C GLY A 95 9.31 4.75 -4.97
N THR A 96 9.77 3.66 -4.37
CA THR A 96 9.39 2.30 -4.74
C THR A 96 9.13 1.48 -3.49
N ALA A 97 8.20 0.53 -3.56
CA ALA A 97 7.95 -0.42 -2.48
C ALA A 97 7.66 -1.82 -3.05
N PRO A 98 8.18 -2.88 -2.42
CA PRO A 98 7.75 -4.24 -2.72
C PRO A 98 6.33 -4.47 -2.19
N LEU A 99 5.57 -5.31 -2.89
CA LEU A 99 4.34 -5.88 -2.37
C LEU A 99 4.70 -7.11 -1.53
N GLU A 100 4.56 -6.96 -0.22
CA GLU A 100 4.91 -7.98 0.77
C GLU A 100 3.70 -8.87 1.07
N PRO A 101 3.87 -10.20 1.22
CA PRO A 101 2.82 -11.08 1.71
C PRO A 101 2.35 -10.63 3.10
N THR A 102 1.15 -10.06 3.15
CA THR A 102 0.59 -9.43 4.34
C THR A 102 -0.64 -10.21 4.79
N PRO A 103 -0.73 -10.65 6.06
CA PRO A 103 -1.92 -11.32 6.59
C PRO A 103 -3.18 -10.47 6.46
N ILE A 104 -4.27 -11.09 6.00
CA ILE A 104 -5.62 -10.53 5.95
C ILE A 104 -6.55 -11.45 6.73
N GLY A 105 -6.89 -11.04 7.96
CA GLY A 105 -7.61 -11.92 8.89
C GLY A 105 -6.71 -13.05 9.41
N ASP A 106 -7.33 -14.17 9.81
CA ASP A 106 -6.64 -15.22 10.56
C ASP A 106 -5.95 -16.28 9.68
N GLU A 107 -6.38 -16.44 8.42
CA GLU A 107 -5.97 -17.58 7.58
C GLU A 107 -5.54 -17.22 6.15
N ALA A 108 -5.57 -15.94 5.76
CA ALA A 108 -5.23 -15.51 4.41
C ALA A 108 -4.06 -14.52 4.41
N THR A 109 -3.31 -14.48 3.31
CA THR A 109 -2.31 -13.46 3.01
C THR A 109 -2.61 -12.88 1.63
N ALA A 110 -2.27 -11.62 1.40
CA ALA A 110 -2.22 -11.04 0.06
C ALA A 110 -0.99 -10.14 -0.10
N PRO A 111 -0.51 -9.89 -1.33
CA PRO A 111 0.63 -9.02 -1.59
C PRO A 111 0.20 -7.55 -1.46
N ILE A 112 0.82 -6.83 -0.53
CA ILE A 112 0.41 -5.48 -0.14
C ILE A 112 1.62 -4.56 0.01
N ALA A 113 1.48 -3.33 -0.45
CA ALA A 113 2.38 -2.22 -0.15
C ALA A 113 1.60 -1.03 0.37
N LEU A 114 1.94 -0.53 1.57
CA LEU A 114 1.45 0.75 2.11
C LEU A 114 2.59 1.78 1.99
N VAL A 115 2.33 2.89 1.32
CA VAL A 115 3.35 3.94 1.10
C VAL A 115 2.82 5.32 1.50
N GLU A 116 3.71 6.14 2.05
CA GLU A 116 3.44 7.55 2.36
C GLU A 116 3.82 8.43 1.16
N THR A 117 2.86 8.71 0.30
CA THR A 117 3.06 9.48 -0.94
C THR A 117 2.92 10.99 -0.74
N GLY A 118 2.28 11.42 0.35
CA GLY A 118 1.78 12.77 0.53
C GLY A 118 0.41 12.97 -0.12
N GLU A 119 -0.23 14.10 0.21
CA GLU A 119 -1.47 14.55 -0.41
C GLU A 119 -1.28 14.99 -1.86
N GLY A 120 -2.34 14.94 -2.65
CA GLY A 120 -2.34 15.37 -4.05
C GLY A 120 -2.39 14.20 -5.03
N THR A 121 -2.11 14.50 -6.31
CA THR A 121 -2.19 13.52 -7.39
C THR A 121 -0.97 12.61 -7.39
N VAL A 122 -1.17 11.30 -7.22
CA VAL A 122 -0.10 10.30 -7.23
C VAL A 122 -0.20 9.43 -8.48
N LEU A 123 0.86 9.39 -9.28
CA LEU A 123 0.99 8.46 -10.41
C LEU A 123 1.82 7.25 -9.97
N SER A 124 1.32 6.06 -10.24
CA SER A 124 1.94 4.80 -9.82
C SER A 124 2.02 3.78 -10.94
N ALA A 125 3.06 2.96 -10.88
CA ALA A 125 3.30 1.86 -11.80
C ALA A 125 3.63 0.59 -11.04
N MET A 126 2.97 -0.52 -11.37
CA MET A 126 3.24 -1.84 -10.78
C MET A 126 3.85 -2.77 -11.82
N ALA A 127 4.98 -3.39 -11.48
CA ALA A 127 5.74 -4.27 -12.37
C ALA A 127 6.65 -5.21 -11.59
N GLY A 128 7.30 -6.14 -12.28
CA GLY A 128 8.37 -6.97 -11.72
C GLY A 128 8.14 -8.46 -11.88
N VAL A 129 9.00 -9.25 -11.24
CA VAL A 129 8.84 -10.69 -11.13
C VAL A 129 7.85 -10.97 -10.01
N TYR A 130 6.83 -11.79 -10.26
CA TYR A 130 5.77 -12.05 -9.30
C TYR A 130 5.44 -13.53 -9.27
N GLU A 131 5.40 -14.13 -8.09
CA GLU A 131 4.81 -15.46 -7.90
C GLU A 131 3.32 -15.29 -7.64
N ASN A 132 2.45 -15.92 -8.44
CA ASN A 132 1.00 -15.82 -8.26
C ASN A 132 0.47 -16.78 -7.19
N ALA A 133 -0.82 -16.68 -6.88
CA ALA A 133 -1.52 -17.59 -5.95
C ALA A 133 -1.46 -19.08 -6.33
N GLN A 134 -1.06 -19.44 -7.56
CA GLN A 134 -0.87 -20.82 -8.02
C GLN A 134 0.60 -21.28 -7.92
N GLY A 135 1.50 -20.43 -7.44
CA GLY A 135 2.94 -20.70 -7.37
C GLY A 135 3.66 -20.61 -8.71
N GLU A 136 3.04 -20.00 -9.73
CA GLU A 136 3.68 -19.75 -11.03
C GLU A 136 4.47 -18.45 -10.99
N THR A 137 5.70 -18.45 -11.52
CA THR A 137 6.45 -17.22 -11.75
C THR A 137 5.93 -16.49 -12.99
N CYS A 138 5.30 -15.33 -12.77
CA CYS A 138 4.91 -14.35 -13.77
C CYS A 138 5.98 -13.27 -13.92
N ILE A 139 6.05 -12.66 -15.10
CA ILE A 139 6.63 -11.31 -15.28
C ILE A 139 5.46 -10.35 -15.48
N LEU A 140 5.36 -9.34 -14.63
CA LEU A 140 4.38 -8.27 -14.73
C LEU A 140 4.95 -7.16 -15.60
N LEU A 141 4.40 -7.01 -16.81
CA LEU A 141 4.61 -5.80 -17.59
C LEU A 141 3.92 -4.62 -16.89
N PRO A 142 4.51 -3.41 -16.90
CA PRO A 142 4.00 -2.29 -16.12
C PRO A 142 2.53 -1.99 -16.37
N GLY A 143 1.75 -1.96 -15.29
CA GLY A 143 0.44 -1.32 -15.25
C GLY A 143 0.51 0.00 -14.52
N PHE A 144 -0.44 0.90 -14.78
CA PHE A 144 -0.44 2.28 -14.28
C PHE A 144 -1.78 2.66 -13.66
N THR A 145 -1.73 3.56 -12.69
CA THR A 145 -2.90 4.18 -12.07
C THR A 145 -2.55 5.57 -11.55
N SER A 146 -3.54 6.46 -11.47
CA SER A 146 -3.43 7.71 -10.73
C SER A 146 -4.42 7.78 -9.58
N ASP A 147 -4.00 8.21 -8.41
CA ASP A 147 -4.84 8.32 -7.22
C ASP A 147 -4.81 9.75 -6.67
N ASP A 148 -5.99 10.29 -6.34
CA ASP A 148 -6.12 11.55 -5.61
C ASP A 148 -6.03 11.26 -4.11
N VAL A 149 -4.89 11.59 -3.50
CA VAL A 149 -4.61 11.25 -2.11
C VAL A 149 -5.01 12.42 -1.21
N PRO A 150 -5.95 12.20 -0.26
CA PRO A 150 -6.38 13.27 0.62
C PRO A 150 -5.30 13.64 1.65
N GLY A 151 -5.28 14.93 1.98
CA GLY A 151 -4.51 15.49 3.09
C GLY A 151 -5.03 15.10 4.46
N ALA A 152 -4.22 15.35 5.48
CA ALA A 152 -4.69 15.26 6.86
C ALA A 152 -5.82 16.28 7.09
N PRO A 153 -6.86 15.93 7.87
CA PRO A 153 -7.86 16.90 8.28
C PRO A 153 -7.18 18.05 9.03
N ALA A 154 -7.66 19.28 8.81
CA ALA A 154 -7.15 20.44 9.53
C ALA A 154 -7.28 20.24 11.04
N SER A 155 -6.22 20.53 11.79
CA SER A 155 -6.26 20.56 13.25
C SER A 155 -7.03 21.81 13.70
N ASP A 156 -8.17 21.63 14.37
CA ASP A 156 -8.87 22.71 15.08
C ASP A 156 -8.07 23.23 16.30
#